data_AF-A0A359FXD8-F1
#
_entry.id   AF-A0A359FXD8-F1
#
_cell.length_a   1.000
_cell.length_b   1.000
_cell.length_c   1.000
_cell.angle_alpha   90.00
_cell.angle_beta   90.00
_cell.angle_gamma   90.00
#
_symmetry.space_group_name_H-M   'P 1'
#
loop_
_entity.id
_entity.type
_entity.pdbx_description
1 polymer ?
#
loop_
_entity_poly.entity_id
_entity_poly.type
_entity_poly.pdbx_seq_one_letter_code
_entity_poly.pdbx_strand_id
1 'polypeptide(L)'
;MKKYPLLLFLACTLLAACTKAPVAERIIVISENGLGSENLIADSIIYNVDIVSKDTLDDWSSYRLRNMNSSKLIEEVFENVYSGQLKAFDYFTDAPLSPEEVRKKEESSDYARGLIEQLQFEEVWLFSPEKQLFYKQVNSFVFAYALYSANGELRGYKPVFRIKLMP
;
A
#
# COMPACT_ATOMS: atom_id res chain seq x y z
N MET A 1 34.33 -44.53 46.04
CA MET A 1 33.98 -43.23 45.41
C MET A 1 34.69 -43.20 44.06
N LYS A 2 34.09 -43.07 42.88
CA LYS A 2 32.95 -42.23 42.46
C LYS A 2 32.08 -43.00 41.44
N LYS A 3 30.77 -42.84 41.56
CA LYS A 3 29.73 -43.29 40.62
C LYS A 3 29.50 -42.16 39.61
N TYR A 4 29.54 -42.44 38.31
CA TYR A 4 28.80 -41.67 37.29
C TYR A 4 28.54 -42.55 36.06
N PRO A 5 27.42 -43.29 36.01
CA PRO A 5 26.83 -43.67 34.75
C PRO A 5 25.80 -42.60 34.33
N LEU A 6 25.47 -42.58 33.04
CA LEU A 6 24.14 -42.20 32.56
C LEU A 6 23.75 -40.71 32.63
N LEU A 7 24.48 -39.83 31.95
CA LEU A 7 23.98 -38.48 31.66
C LEU A 7 24.44 -37.94 30.29
N LEU A 8 24.62 -38.84 29.32
CA LEU A 8 25.01 -38.48 27.94
C LEU A 8 23.94 -38.80 26.89
N PHE A 9 22.69 -39.04 27.30
CA PHE A 9 21.59 -39.40 26.39
C PHE A 9 20.39 -38.44 26.46
N LEU A 10 20.53 -37.26 27.07
CA LEU A 10 19.44 -36.29 27.22
C LEU A 10 19.76 -34.88 26.69
N ALA A 11 20.76 -34.75 25.82
CA ALA A 11 21.16 -33.46 25.26
C ALA A 11 20.96 -33.34 23.74
N CYS A 12 20.37 -34.34 23.08
CA CYS A 12 20.27 -34.37 21.62
C CYS A 12 18.83 -34.40 21.05
N THR A 13 17.80 -34.26 21.91
CA THR A 13 16.39 -34.25 21.46
C THR A 13 15.75 -32.85 21.41
N LEU A 14 16.50 -31.79 21.71
CA LEU A 14 15.97 -30.40 21.71
C LEU A 14 16.22 -29.61 20.42
N LEU A 15 16.86 -30.19 19.39
CA LEU A 15 17.10 -29.50 18.10
C LEU A 15 16.10 -29.86 16.99
N ALA A 16 15.05 -30.64 17.28
CA ALA A 16 13.94 -30.87 16.35
C ALA A 16 12.76 -29.92 16.56
N ALA A 17 13.02 -28.72 17.12
CA ALA A 17 12.06 -27.63 17.04
C ALA A 17 12.09 -27.09 15.60
N CYS A 18 11.30 -27.72 14.73
CA CYS A 18 10.87 -27.11 13.48
C CYS A 18 10.28 -25.74 13.81
N THR A 19 11.05 -24.68 13.60
CA THR A 19 10.50 -23.35 13.37
C THR A 19 9.77 -23.44 12.04
N LYS A 20 8.52 -23.92 12.07
CA LYS A 20 7.57 -23.54 11.03
C LYS A 20 7.58 -22.01 11.05
N ALA A 21 8.16 -21.42 10.01
CA ALA A 21 7.96 -20.01 9.73
C ALA A 21 6.44 -19.74 9.88
N PRO A 22 6.03 -18.64 10.52
CA PRO A 22 4.63 -18.28 10.55
C PRO A 22 4.14 -18.34 9.11
N VAL A 23 3.21 -19.26 8.84
CA VAL A 23 2.54 -19.33 7.55
C VAL A 23 1.92 -17.96 7.39
N ALA A 24 2.41 -17.19 6.40
CA ALA A 24 1.89 -15.88 6.09
C ALA A 24 0.36 -15.98 6.12
N GLU A 25 -0.28 -15.17 6.96
CA GLU A 25 -1.73 -15.17 7.09
C GLU A 25 -2.30 -15.06 5.69
N ARG A 26 -3.01 -16.10 5.24
CA ARG A 26 -3.67 -16.06 3.94
C ARG A 26 -4.69 -14.95 4.06
N ILE A 27 -4.47 -13.85 3.34
CA ILE A 27 -5.48 -12.79 3.21
C ILE A 27 -6.72 -13.47 2.63
N ILE A 28 -7.71 -13.71 3.48
CA ILE A 28 -9.00 -14.21 3.06
C ILE A 28 -9.71 -13.01 2.44
N VAL A 29 -9.55 -12.87 1.14
CA VAL A 29 -10.39 -11.93 0.40
C VAL A 29 -11.76 -12.56 0.27
N ILE A 30 -12.66 -12.21 1.19
CA ILE A 30 -14.09 -12.38 0.96
C ILE A 30 -14.48 -11.18 0.10
N SER A 31 -14.40 -11.31 -1.22
CA SER A 31 -15.00 -10.26 -2.05
C SER A 31 -16.51 -10.28 -1.81
N GLU A 32 -17.16 -9.12 -1.78
CA GLU A 32 -18.63 -9.02 -1.69
C GLU A 32 -19.35 -9.81 -2.81
N ASN A 33 -18.62 -10.20 -3.85
CA ASN A 33 -19.06 -11.00 -4.98
C ASN A 33 -18.92 -12.52 -4.76
N GLY A 34 -18.57 -12.95 -3.55
CA GLY A 34 -18.38 -14.36 -3.18
C GLY A 34 -17.24 -15.01 -3.94
N LEU A 35 -16.14 -14.29 -4.14
CA LEU A 35 -14.87 -14.85 -4.63
C LEU A 35 -13.98 -15.17 -3.44
N GLY A 36 -13.27 -16.30 -3.48
CA GLY A 36 -12.35 -16.74 -2.43
C GLY A 36 -10.93 -16.93 -2.91
N SER A 37 -10.10 -17.54 -2.06
CA SER A 37 -8.67 -17.78 -2.30
C SER A 37 -8.36 -18.62 -3.55
N GLU A 38 -9.31 -19.45 -3.99
CA GLU A 38 -9.23 -20.24 -5.21
C GLU A 38 -9.26 -19.40 -6.49
N ASN A 39 -9.73 -18.16 -6.40
CA ASN A 39 -9.75 -17.21 -7.51
C ASN A 39 -8.55 -16.25 -7.48
N LEU A 40 -7.63 -16.41 -6.53
CA LEU A 40 -6.48 -15.51 -6.36
C LEU A 40 -5.50 -15.63 -7.53
N ILE A 41 -5.28 -14.52 -8.21
CA ILE A 41 -4.28 -14.41 -9.28
C ILE A 41 -3.07 -13.59 -8.83
N ALA A 42 -3.27 -12.63 -7.93
CA ALA A 42 -2.17 -11.91 -7.29
C ALA A 42 -2.56 -11.47 -5.88
N ASP A 43 -1.69 -11.74 -4.91
CA ASP A 43 -1.83 -11.40 -3.50
C ASP A 43 -1.28 -10.01 -3.15
N SER A 44 -0.34 -9.49 -3.95
CA SER A 44 0.11 -8.10 -3.87
C SER A 44 0.66 -7.64 -5.22
N ILE A 45 -0.04 -6.70 -5.85
CA ILE A 45 0.47 -5.93 -6.99
C ILE A 45 0.66 -4.49 -6.53
N ILE A 46 1.89 -4.00 -6.66
CA ILE A 46 2.25 -2.63 -6.35
C ILE A 46 2.59 -1.90 -7.64
N TYR A 47 1.88 -0.82 -7.93
CA TYR A 47 2.09 -0.04 -9.15
C TYR A 47 1.64 1.40 -8.98
N ASN A 48 2.20 2.26 -9.81
CA ASN A 48 1.91 3.69 -9.81
C ASN A 48 0.95 4.05 -10.93
N VAL A 49 0.06 5.02 -10.66
CA VAL A 49 -0.89 5.59 -11.61
C VAL A 49 -0.84 7.10 -11.47
N ASP A 50 -0.49 7.81 -12.55
CA ASP A 50 -0.66 9.26 -12.57
C ASP A 50 -2.15 9.59 -12.69
N ILE A 51 -2.57 10.59 -11.94
CA ILE A 51 -3.96 11.05 -11.79
C ILE A 51 -4.16 12.48 -12.29
N VAL A 52 -3.12 13.10 -12.85
CA VAL A 52 -3.16 14.43 -13.47
C VAL A 52 -2.47 14.37 -14.84
N SER A 53 -3.07 15.02 -15.84
CA SER A 53 -2.41 15.25 -17.14
C SER A 53 -1.71 16.59 -17.11
N LYS A 54 -0.37 16.60 -17.13
CA LYS A 54 0.44 17.84 -17.14
C LYS A 54 0.80 18.31 -18.55
N ASP A 55 0.95 17.37 -19.49
CA ASP A 55 1.27 17.69 -20.87
C ASP A 55 -0.01 17.75 -21.70
N THR A 56 -0.33 18.93 -22.22
CA THR A 56 -1.50 19.15 -23.08
C THR A 56 -1.36 18.49 -24.45
N LEU A 57 -0.15 18.06 -24.82
CA LEU A 57 0.13 17.32 -26.05
C LEU A 57 0.11 15.80 -25.84
N ASP A 58 0.00 15.34 -24.59
CA ASP A 58 -0.18 13.92 -24.28
C ASP A 58 -1.67 13.57 -24.38
N ASP A 59 -2.09 13.23 -25.60
CA ASP A 59 -3.44 12.77 -25.90
C ASP A 59 -3.82 11.51 -25.12
N TRP A 60 -2.86 10.63 -24.81
CA TRP A 60 -3.12 9.40 -24.07
C TRP A 60 -3.43 9.69 -22.60
N SER A 61 -2.60 10.52 -21.94
CA SER A 61 -2.85 10.96 -20.57
C SER A 61 -4.19 11.70 -20.47
N SER A 62 -4.45 12.60 -21.41
CA SER A 62 -5.71 13.35 -21.49
C SER A 62 -6.91 12.40 -21.65
N TYR A 63 -6.80 11.41 -22.53
CA TYR A 63 -7.85 10.41 -22.73
C TYR A 63 -8.08 9.56 -21.48
N ARG A 64 -7.03 8.97 -20.89
CA ARG A 64 -7.18 8.04 -19.75
C ARG A 64 -7.67 8.73 -18.48
N LEU A 65 -7.42 10.04 -18.34
CA LEU A 65 -7.80 10.84 -17.16
C LEU A 65 -9.04 11.72 -17.37
N ARG A 66 -9.69 11.69 -18.54
CA ARG A 66 -10.85 12.55 -18.88
C ARG A 66 -12.01 12.52 -17.89
N ASN A 67 -12.15 11.43 -17.14
CA ASN A 67 -13.20 11.21 -16.14
C ASN A 67 -12.67 11.18 -14.69
N MET A 68 -11.39 11.51 -14.50
CA MET A 68 -10.76 11.55 -13.19
C MET A 68 -11.08 12.86 -12.49
N ASN A 69 -11.55 12.79 -11.24
CA ASN A 69 -11.68 13.96 -10.37
C ASN A 69 -10.64 13.88 -9.25
N SER A 70 -9.37 14.14 -9.62
CA SER A 70 -8.23 14.04 -8.71
C SER A 70 -8.34 14.99 -7.53
N SER A 71 -8.75 16.25 -7.76
CA SER A 71 -8.92 17.23 -6.69
C SER A 71 -9.94 16.77 -5.65
N LYS A 72 -11.08 16.21 -6.08
CA LYS A 72 -12.07 15.68 -5.15
C LYS A 72 -11.53 14.49 -4.36
N LEU A 73 -10.85 13.55 -5.02
CA LEU A 73 -10.26 12.39 -4.36
C LEU A 73 -9.24 12.82 -3.29
N ILE A 74 -8.34 13.73 -3.64
CA ILE A 74 -7.32 14.24 -2.71
C ILE A 74 -8.01 14.90 -1.51
N GLU A 75 -8.93 15.83 -1.76
CA GLU A 75 -9.61 16.55 -0.68
C GLU A 75 -10.39 15.61 0.24
N GLU A 76 -11.18 14.70 -0.32
CA GLU A 76 -11.96 13.75 0.50
C GLU A 76 -11.04 12.85 1.34
N VAL A 77 -9.91 12.37 0.82
CA VAL A 77 -8.98 11.55 1.61
C VAL A 77 -8.39 12.35 2.77
N PHE A 78 -7.94 13.59 2.52
CA PHE A 78 -7.39 14.44 3.57
C PHE A 78 -8.42 14.76 4.65
N GLU A 79 -9.64 15.13 4.28
CA GLU A 79 -10.73 15.41 5.24
C GLU A 79 -11.11 14.17 6.07
N ASN A 80 -11.09 12.98 5.44
CA ASN A 80 -11.32 11.73 6.15
C ASN A 80 -10.16 11.36 7.09
N VAL A 81 -8.92 11.72 6.75
CA VAL A 81 -7.77 11.59 7.67
C VAL A 81 -7.91 12.56 8.84
N TYR A 82 -8.31 13.81 8.59
CA TYR A 82 -8.48 14.82 9.62
C TYR A 82 -9.60 14.54 10.60
N SER A 83 -10.70 13.96 10.11
CA SER A 83 -11.81 13.51 10.95
C SER A 83 -11.56 12.16 11.63
N GLY A 84 -10.46 11.47 11.30
CA GLY A 84 -10.10 10.16 11.85
C GLY A 84 -10.88 8.98 11.25
N GLN A 85 -11.64 9.20 10.17
CA GLN A 85 -12.33 8.12 9.42
C GLN A 85 -11.35 7.25 8.62
N LEU A 86 -10.27 7.85 8.11
CA LEU A 86 -9.16 7.14 7.48
C LEU A 86 -7.90 7.24 8.34
N LYS A 87 -7.17 6.12 8.46
CA LYS A 87 -5.87 6.08 9.13
C LYS A 87 -4.75 6.28 8.13
N ALA A 88 -3.93 7.29 8.39
CA ALA A 88 -2.70 7.55 7.65
C ALA A 88 -1.50 6.89 8.33
N PHE A 89 -0.52 6.50 7.53
CA PHE A 89 0.71 5.86 7.97
C PHE A 89 1.90 6.51 7.28
N ASP A 90 3.03 6.59 7.97
CA ASP A 90 4.27 7.02 7.35
C ASP A 90 4.72 6.01 6.30
N TYR A 91 5.14 6.51 5.14
CA TYR A 91 5.46 5.65 4.00
C TYR A 91 6.64 4.71 4.27
N PHE A 92 7.67 5.17 4.99
CA PHE A 92 8.92 4.43 5.18
C PHE A 92 8.89 3.54 6.40
N THR A 93 8.27 4.01 7.48
CA THR A 93 8.28 3.32 8.77
C THR A 93 7.00 2.53 9.03
N ASP A 94 5.96 2.74 8.23
CA ASP A 94 4.63 2.15 8.41
C ASP A 94 3.99 2.47 9.79
N ALA A 95 4.54 3.47 10.49
CA ALA A 95 4.02 3.95 11.76
C ALA A 95 2.73 4.76 11.51
N PRO A 96 1.69 4.62 12.36
CA PRO A 96 0.49 5.43 12.23
C PRO A 96 0.80 6.91 12.45
N LEU A 97 0.15 7.77 11.66
CA LEU A 97 0.25 9.22 11.76
C LEU A 97 -1.02 9.78 12.41
N SER A 98 -0.85 10.73 13.34
CA SER A 98 -1.96 11.52 13.84
C SER A 98 -2.42 12.56 12.81
N PRO A 99 -3.68 13.05 12.91
CA PRO A 99 -4.14 14.17 12.08
C PRO A 99 -3.23 15.40 12.14
N GLU A 100 -2.65 15.71 13.30
CA GLU A 100 -1.70 16.82 13.50
C GLU A 100 -0.37 16.57 12.78
N GLU A 101 0.14 15.34 12.79
CA GLU A 101 1.35 14.99 12.06
C GLU A 101 1.15 15.08 10.54
N VAL A 102 -0.04 14.72 10.06
CA VAL A 102 -0.42 14.92 8.65
C VAL A 102 -0.48 16.41 8.31
N ARG A 103 -1.10 17.25 9.15
CA ARG A 103 -1.10 18.72 8.95
C ARG A 103 0.31 19.27 8.92
N LYS A 104 1.20 18.81 9.81
CA LYS A 104 2.60 19.24 9.84
C LYS A 104 3.36 18.85 8.57
N LYS A 105 3.06 17.69 7.96
CA LYS A 105 3.63 17.34 6.65
C LYS A 105 3.22 18.35 5.57
N GLU A 106 2.02 18.93 5.69
CA GLU A 106 1.55 19.95 4.74
C GLU A 106 2.29 21.29 4.84
N GLU A 107 2.97 21.55 5.96
CA GLU A 107 3.74 22.78 6.19
C GLU A 107 5.14 22.74 5.54
N SER A 108 5.52 21.61 4.91
CA SER A 108 6.81 21.48 4.23
C SER A 108 6.90 22.49 3.08
N SER A 109 8.01 23.22 3.00
CA SER A 109 8.21 24.27 1.98
C SER A 109 8.21 23.76 0.54
N ASP A 110 8.41 22.45 0.36
CA ASP A 110 8.45 21.77 -0.92
C ASP A 110 7.15 21.01 -1.25
N TYR A 111 6.06 21.26 -0.50
CA TYR A 111 4.79 20.55 -0.63
C TYR A 111 3.61 21.50 -0.77
N ALA A 112 2.64 21.09 -1.58
CA ALA A 112 1.27 21.56 -1.56
C ALA A 112 0.37 20.44 -2.07
N ARG A 113 -0.88 20.33 -1.59
CA ARG A 113 -1.84 19.31 -2.05
C ARG A 113 -1.99 19.28 -3.57
N GLY A 114 -1.99 20.45 -4.20
CA GLY A 114 -2.09 20.58 -5.66
C GLY A 114 -0.90 20.03 -6.45
N LEU A 115 0.20 19.66 -5.79
CA LEU A 115 1.33 18.97 -6.42
C LEU A 115 1.12 17.46 -6.52
N ILE A 116 0.17 16.89 -5.77
CA ILE A 116 -0.12 15.46 -5.82
C ILE A 116 -0.63 15.11 -7.22
N GLU A 117 0.06 14.18 -7.86
CA GLU A 117 -0.20 13.81 -9.24
C GLU A 117 -0.15 12.30 -9.48
N GLN A 118 0.25 11.51 -8.48
CA GLN A 118 0.40 10.08 -8.60
C GLN A 118 -0.15 9.35 -7.37
N LEU A 119 -0.71 8.18 -7.63
CA LEU A 119 -1.09 7.17 -6.64
C LEU A 119 -0.22 5.94 -6.81
N GLN A 120 0.40 5.47 -5.74
CA GLN A 120 0.89 4.09 -5.68
C GLN A 120 -0.19 3.24 -5.05
N PHE A 121 -0.68 2.23 -5.76
CA PHE A 121 -1.63 1.26 -5.23
C PHE A 121 -0.91 0.00 -4.77
N GLU A 122 -1.49 -0.64 -3.76
CA GLU A 122 -1.23 -2.04 -3.40
C GLU A 122 -2.57 -2.79 -3.46
N GLU A 123 -2.66 -3.76 -4.37
CA GLU A 123 -3.92 -4.43 -4.70
C GLU A 123 -3.83 -5.95 -4.67
N VAL A 124 -4.99 -6.58 -4.40
CA VAL A 124 -5.24 -8.00 -4.62
C VAL A 124 -6.14 -8.18 -5.85
N TRP A 125 -5.78 -9.11 -6.72
CA TRP A 125 -6.53 -9.41 -7.94
C TRP A 125 -7.10 -10.83 -7.88
N LEU A 126 -8.41 -10.93 -8.15
CA LEU A 126 -9.18 -12.16 -8.18
C LEU A 126 -9.81 -12.32 -9.56
N PHE A 127 -9.73 -13.52 -10.14
CA PHE A 127 -10.41 -13.86 -11.38
C PHE A 127 -11.18 -15.16 -11.24
N SER A 128 -12.49 -15.10 -11.47
CA SER A 128 -13.36 -16.27 -11.54
C SER A 128 -13.71 -16.58 -12.99
N PRO A 129 -13.16 -17.66 -13.58
CA PRO A 129 -13.57 -18.09 -14.91
C PRO A 129 -15.02 -18.57 -14.93
N GLU A 130 -15.53 -19.14 -13.83
CA GLU A 130 -16.93 -19.60 -13.76
C GLU A 130 -17.92 -18.44 -13.79
N LYS A 131 -17.63 -17.37 -13.05
CA LYS A 131 -18.49 -16.17 -12.99
C LYS A 131 -18.15 -15.13 -14.07
N GLN A 132 -17.09 -15.36 -14.85
CA GLN A 132 -16.52 -14.37 -15.79
C GLN A 132 -16.28 -13.00 -15.14
N LEU A 133 -15.79 -13.02 -13.90
CA LEU A 133 -15.62 -11.83 -13.07
C LEU A 133 -14.14 -11.61 -12.75
N PHE A 134 -13.65 -10.41 -13.08
CA PHE A 134 -12.35 -9.91 -12.63
C PHE A 134 -12.59 -8.86 -11.55
N TYR A 135 -12.02 -9.07 -10.37
CA TYR A 135 -12.17 -8.18 -9.22
C TYR A 135 -10.80 -7.71 -8.75
N LYS A 136 -10.69 -6.41 -8.51
CA LYS A 136 -9.51 -5.75 -7.97
C LYS A 136 -9.89 -5.11 -6.65
N GLN A 137 -9.11 -5.35 -5.62
CA GLN A 137 -9.27 -4.74 -4.30
C GLN A 137 -8.06 -3.91 -3.96
N VAL A 138 -8.28 -2.63 -3.65
CA VAL A 138 -7.24 -1.74 -3.14
C VAL A 138 -7.10 -1.96 -1.63
N ASN A 139 -5.95 -2.50 -1.21
CA ASN A 139 -5.66 -2.70 0.21
C ASN A 139 -5.05 -1.45 0.83
N SER A 140 -4.13 -0.82 0.09
CA SER A 140 -3.51 0.44 0.49
C SER A 140 -3.19 1.31 -0.71
N PHE A 141 -3.03 2.61 -0.49
CA PHE A 141 -2.51 3.52 -1.50
C PHE A 141 -1.68 4.65 -0.88
N VAL A 142 -0.85 5.29 -1.70
CA VAL A 142 0.03 6.40 -1.31
C VAL A 142 -0.12 7.53 -2.30
N PHE A 143 -0.37 8.74 -1.82
CA PHE A 143 -0.24 9.95 -2.65
C PHE A 143 1.23 10.32 -2.82
N ALA A 144 1.61 10.73 -4.02
CA ALA A 144 2.95 11.23 -4.31
C ALA A 144 2.93 12.42 -5.28
N TYR A 145 3.98 13.23 -5.20
CA TYR A 145 4.20 14.41 -6.05
C TYR A 145 5.61 14.37 -6.65
N ALA A 146 5.78 14.86 -7.88
CA ALA A 146 7.08 14.86 -8.54
C ALA A 146 8.08 15.81 -7.87
N LEU A 147 9.33 15.38 -7.87
CA LEU A 147 10.50 16.19 -7.58
C LEU A 147 11.23 16.47 -8.90
N TYR A 148 11.57 17.73 -9.13
CA TYR A 148 12.31 18.16 -10.32
C TYR A 148 13.68 18.72 -9.91
N SER A 149 14.71 18.52 -10.73
CA SER A 149 15.97 19.26 -10.55
C SER A 149 15.84 20.71 -11.00
N ALA A 150 16.85 21.52 -10.69
CA ALA A 150 16.89 22.95 -11.06
C ALA A 150 16.77 23.22 -12.57
N ASN A 151 17.10 22.23 -13.42
CA ASN A 151 16.94 22.28 -14.87
C ASN A 151 15.58 21.78 -15.37
N GLY A 152 14.65 21.41 -14.47
CA GLY A 152 13.30 20.95 -14.81
C GLY A 152 13.17 19.46 -15.12
N GLU A 153 14.23 18.66 -14.98
CA GLU A 153 14.13 17.20 -15.18
C GLU A 153 13.45 16.51 -14.00
N LEU A 154 12.57 15.55 -14.29
CA LEU A 154 11.95 14.69 -13.28
C LEU A 154 13.02 13.83 -12.59
N ARG A 155 13.09 13.89 -11.27
CA ARG A 155 14.02 13.10 -10.44
C ARG A 155 13.35 11.91 -9.76
N GLY A 156 12.05 11.98 -9.57
CA GLY A 156 11.27 10.93 -8.92
C GLY A 156 10.02 11.50 -8.28
N TYR A 157 9.39 10.70 -7.43
CA TYR A 157 8.19 11.07 -6.70
C TYR A 157 8.44 10.97 -5.20
N LYS A 158 7.98 11.98 -4.46
CA LYS A 158 8.03 11.99 -2.99
C LYS A 158 6.68 11.53 -2.43
N PRO A 159 6.65 10.49 -1.59
CA PRO A 159 5.42 10.03 -0.96
C PRO A 159 4.97 11.00 0.13
N VAL A 160 3.66 11.18 0.27
CA VAL A 160 3.05 12.03 1.31
C VAL A 160 2.79 11.21 2.57
N PHE A 161 1.85 10.26 2.49
CA PHE A 161 1.55 9.24 3.49
C PHE A 161 0.80 8.08 2.83
N ARG A 162 0.79 6.93 3.50
CA ARG A 162 0.04 5.73 3.10
C ARG A 162 -1.33 5.71 3.78
N ILE A 163 -2.36 5.31 3.04
CA ILE A 163 -3.68 4.96 3.56
C ILE A 163 -3.85 3.45 3.49
N LYS A 164 -4.21 2.81 4.60
CA LYS A 164 -4.60 1.39 4.63
C LYS A 164 -6.11 1.30 4.75
N LEU A 165 -6.75 0.66 3.78
CA LEU A 165 -8.20 0.46 3.72
C LEU A 165 -8.63 -0.87 4.35
N MET A 166 -7.73 -1.85 4.33
CA MET A 166 -7.92 -3.15 4.97
C MET A 166 -6.92 -3.29 6.14
N PRO A 167 -7.35 -3.89 7.27
CA PRO A 167 -6.47 -4.22 8.40
C PRO A 167 -5.46 -5.32 8.05
#